data_AF-A0A2S7UYJ5-F1
#
_entry.id   AF-A0A2S7UYJ5-F1
#
_cell.length_a   1.000
_cell.length_b   1.000
_cell.length_c   1.000
_cell.angle_alpha   90.00
_cell.angle_beta   90.00
_cell.angle_gamma   90.00
#
_symmetry.space_group_name_H-M   'P 1'
#
loop_
_entity.id
_entity.type
_entity.pdbx_description
1 polymer ?
#
loop_
_entity_poly.entity_id
_entity_poly.type
_entity_poly.pdbx_seq_one_letter_code
_entity_poly.pdbx_strand_id
1 'polypeptide(L)'
;MSQSNSLLAKLKNAGLVQNNDADDIQSQPLTSPWYIKTLLAISGWVGAVFFLGFVGLLMADLFNDLFDEQAIVGIVGGLLIVVAYFIIRIPKNEFFEHVGLAVSLAGQALVVFSIVGGREPDSWLIVGVFHALLAVIMPNFVHRVFSSAFAAISFEVGFQVIGIPYVVSSVVLVLLVVLYTREFKTIKSYQKVSGLVYGLTLFWLTIHCVTELDLWLFTVLSSDVEPLFNFPYSVSQGLFVFAIMFSVWKVIPCMTKNSQRRLPNKATKVTKDTKATVIALGGALVFCLLTIKSTGFSAAVVIIILGFSRSNRVLMGLGIFALLGFCSVYYYSMEQTLLYKSGVFLVVAIVMLTARFVIVRFWPLIEEDAVEESYAEEDAVEKDAVKINTVEGV
;
A
#
# COMPACT_ATOMS: atom_id res chain seq x y z
N MET A 1 -25.18 -23.12 -8.32
CA MET A 1 -25.01 -24.32 -9.18
C MET A 1 -25.69 -24.20 -10.55
N SER A 2 -26.93 -23.71 -10.66
CA SER A 2 -27.68 -23.61 -11.94
C SER A 2 -26.99 -22.78 -13.05
N GLN A 3 -26.47 -21.58 -12.73
CA GLN A 3 -25.88 -20.70 -13.75
C GLN A 3 -24.55 -21.22 -14.33
N SER A 4 -23.67 -21.79 -13.48
CA SER A 4 -22.39 -22.35 -13.91
C SER A 4 -22.59 -23.50 -14.91
N ASN A 5 -23.57 -24.36 -14.64
CA ASN A 5 -23.89 -25.50 -15.51
C ASN A 5 -24.44 -25.05 -16.87
N SER A 6 -25.22 -23.95 -16.90
CA SER A 6 -25.73 -23.38 -18.16
C SER A 6 -24.63 -22.76 -19.02
N LEU A 7 -23.61 -22.14 -18.40
CA LEU A 7 -22.49 -21.53 -19.09
C LEU A 7 -21.55 -22.61 -19.64
N LEU A 8 -21.29 -23.65 -18.85
CA LEU A 8 -20.50 -24.81 -19.24
C LEU A 8 -21.14 -25.54 -20.44
N ALA A 9 -22.46 -25.69 -20.45
CA ALA A 9 -23.19 -26.28 -21.57
C ALA A 9 -23.07 -25.42 -22.85
N LYS A 10 -23.14 -24.09 -22.74
CA LYS A 10 -22.92 -23.18 -23.87
C LYS A 10 -21.50 -23.27 -24.42
N LEU A 11 -20.50 -23.38 -23.55
CA LEU A 11 -19.09 -23.49 -23.94
C LEU A 11 -18.77 -24.85 -24.57
N LYS A 12 -19.38 -25.93 -24.08
CA LYS A 12 -19.32 -27.26 -24.71
C LYS A 12 -19.97 -27.26 -26.10
N ASN A 13 -21.16 -26.66 -26.23
CA ASN A 13 -21.85 -26.54 -27.52
C ASN A 13 -21.10 -25.65 -28.52
N ALA A 14 -20.30 -24.71 -28.05
CA ALA A 14 -19.43 -23.87 -28.89
C ALA A 14 -18.10 -24.54 -29.27
N GLY A 15 -17.83 -25.78 -28.83
CA GLY A 15 -16.61 -26.52 -29.16
C GLY A 15 -15.33 -25.97 -28.51
N LEU A 16 -15.46 -25.07 -27.53
CA LEU A 16 -14.33 -24.37 -26.90
C LEU A 16 -13.69 -25.15 -25.73
N VAL A 17 -14.33 -26.24 -25.28
CA VAL A 17 -13.89 -27.07 -24.15
C VAL A 17 -13.92 -28.53 -24.58
N GLN A 18 -12.75 -29.19 -24.61
CA GLN A 18 -12.67 -30.63 -24.92
C GLN A 18 -13.03 -31.44 -23.67
N ASN A 19 -13.58 -32.65 -23.85
CA ASN A 19 -14.16 -33.45 -22.76
C ASN A 19 -13.20 -33.72 -21.59
N ASN A 20 -11.89 -33.68 -21.79
CA ASN A 20 -10.89 -33.88 -20.74
C ASN A 20 -10.69 -32.67 -19.81
N ASP A 21 -11.03 -31.45 -20.25
CA ASP A 21 -10.91 -30.24 -19.43
C ASP A 21 -12.10 -30.10 -18.46
N ALA A 22 -13.20 -30.82 -18.71
CA ALA A 22 -14.42 -30.76 -17.91
C ALA A 22 -14.28 -31.46 -16.54
N ASP A 23 -13.43 -32.49 -16.46
CA ASP A 23 -13.15 -33.21 -15.22
C ASP A 23 -12.19 -32.40 -14.33
N ASP A 24 -11.24 -31.67 -14.92
CA ASP A 24 -10.29 -30.79 -14.21
C ASP A 24 -10.98 -29.55 -13.58
N ILE A 25 -12.10 -29.10 -14.15
CA ILE A 25 -12.90 -28.00 -13.59
C ILE A 25 -13.69 -28.45 -12.35
N GLN A 26 -14.10 -29.72 -12.26
CA GLN A 26 -14.80 -30.26 -11.08
C GLN A 26 -13.87 -30.52 -9.89
N SER A 27 -12.58 -30.76 -10.14
CA SER A 27 -11.56 -30.97 -9.12
C SER A 27 -10.84 -29.70 -8.66
N GLN A 28 -11.33 -28.50 -9.01
CA GLN A 28 -10.82 -27.30 -8.36
C GLN A 28 -11.19 -27.37 -6.87
N PRO A 29 -10.21 -27.38 -5.94
CA PRO A 29 -10.52 -27.37 -4.52
C PRO A 29 -11.39 -26.15 -4.26
N LEU A 30 -12.58 -26.38 -3.68
CA LEU A 30 -13.51 -25.34 -3.27
C LEU A 30 -12.71 -24.27 -2.53
N THR A 31 -12.44 -23.15 -3.21
CA THR A 31 -11.72 -22.04 -2.59
C THR A 31 -12.53 -21.62 -1.38
N SER A 32 -11.92 -21.68 -0.19
CA SER A 32 -12.60 -21.36 1.06
C SER A 32 -13.32 -20.01 0.89
N PRO A 33 -14.65 -19.94 1.15
CA PRO A 33 -15.38 -18.69 1.09
C PRO A 33 -14.68 -17.57 1.87
N TRP A 34 -14.81 -16.33 1.40
CA TRP A 34 -14.08 -15.19 1.99
C TRP A 34 -14.31 -15.05 3.50
N TYR A 35 -15.51 -15.36 3.99
CA TYR A 35 -15.82 -15.30 5.42
C TYR A 35 -15.10 -16.38 6.23
N ILE A 36 -14.86 -17.58 5.67
CA ILE A 36 -14.04 -18.62 6.32
C ILE A 36 -12.59 -18.16 6.40
N LYS A 37 -12.07 -17.53 5.35
CA LYS A 37 -10.72 -16.97 5.35
C LYS A 37 -10.57 -15.86 6.39
N THR A 38 -11.56 -14.99 6.50
CA THR A 38 -11.58 -13.93 7.53
C THR A 38 -11.68 -14.51 8.93
N LEU A 39 -12.57 -15.47 9.16
CA LEU A 39 -12.72 -16.15 10.46
C LEU A 39 -11.42 -16.87 10.85
N LEU A 40 -10.80 -17.58 9.91
CA LEU A 40 -9.56 -18.31 10.14
C LEU A 40 -8.41 -17.34 10.46
N ALA A 41 -8.32 -16.22 9.73
CA ALA A 41 -7.38 -15.15 10.04
C ALA A 41 -7.58 -14.59 11.46
N ILE A 42 -8.80 -14.22 11.83
CA ILE A 42 -9.10 -13.70 13.18
C ILE A 42 -8.76 -14.75 14.25
N SER A 43 -9.17 -16.00 14.05
CA SER A 43 -8.89 -17.09 15.00
C SER A 43 -7.40 -17.36 15.17
N GLY A 44 -6.61 -17.24 14.10
CA GLY A 44 -5.16 -17.35 14.14
C GLY A 44 -4.50 -16.25 14.97
N TRP A 45 -5.02 -15.02 14.91
CA TRP A 45 -4.52 -13.90 15.73
C TRP A 45 -4.84 -14.09 17.21
N VAL A 46 -6.08 -14.47 17.51
CA VAL A 46 -6.51 -14.80 18.87
C VAL A 46 -5.66 -15.96 19.41
N GLY A 47 -5.47 -17.00 18.62
CA GLY A 47 -4.61 -18.13 18.95
C GLY A 47 -3.16 -17.73 19.19
N ALA A 48 -2.61 -16.81 18.39
CA ALA A 48 -1.25 -16.29 18.58
C ALA A 48 -1.09 -15.56 19.92
N VAL A 49 -2.08 -14.76 20.33
CA VAL A 49 -2.06 -14.06 21.63
C VAL A 49 -2.12 -15.06 22.79
N PHE A 50 -3.01 -16.06 22.73
CA PHE A 50 -3.07 -17.11 23.76
C PHE A 50 -1.79 -17.95 23.79
N PHE A 51 -1.23 -18.29 22.64
CA PHE A 51 0.02 -19.02 22.55
C PHE A 51 1.19 -18.21 23.12
N LEU A 52 1.28 -16.91 22.78
CA LEU A 52 2.27 -16.01 23.35
C LEU A 52 2.13 -15.90 24.87
N GLY A 53 0.89 -15.75 25.38
CA GLY A 53 0.62 -15.72 26.82
C GLY A 53 1.02 -17.02 27.52
N PHE A 54 0.69 -18.17 26.92
CA PHE A 54 1.06 -19.48 27.44
C PHE A 54 2.58 -19.67 27.47
N VAL A 55 3.28 -19.35 26.38
CA VAL A 55 4.74 -19.42 26.33
C VAL A 55 5.36 -18.46 27.35
N GLY A 56 4.84 -17.23 27.46
CA GLY A 56 5.31 -16.25 28.45
C GLY A 56 5.17 -16.74 29.88
N LEU A 57 4.03 -17.33 30.26
CA LEU A 57 3.82 -17.91 31.58
C LEU A 57 4.73 -19.12 31.83
N LEU A 58 4.87 -20.02 30.85
CA LEU A 58 5.80 -21.13 30.96
C LEU A 58 7.25 -20.66 31.15
N MET A 59 7.65 -19.59 30.44
CA MET A 59 8.99 -19.03 30.60
C MET A 59 9.19 -18.44 32.00
N ALA A 60 8.20 -17.67 32.50
CA ALA A 60 8.25 -17.05 33.82
C ALA A 60 8.38 -18.10 34.94
N ASP A 61 7.68 -19.23 34.84
CA ASP A 61 7.72 -20.27 35.87
C ASP A 61 8.96 -21.20 35.73
N LEU A 62 9.39 -21.51 34.51
CA LEU A 62 10.44 -22.51 34.26
C LEU A 62 11.87 -21.95 34.35
N PHE A 63 12.07 -20.65 34.12
CA PHE A 63 13.41 -20.06 33.98
C PHE A 63 13.81 -19.06 35.09
N ASN A 64 13.04 -18.96 36.18
CA ASN A 64 13.35 -18.09 37.33
C ASN A 64 14.78 -18.26 37.91
N ASP A 65 15.41 -19.43 37.75
CA ASP A 65 16.69 -19.77 38.38
C ASP A 65 17.86 -20.05 37.40
N LEU A 66 17.66 -19.92 36.08
CA LEU A 66 18.66 -20.30 35.07
C LEU A 66 19.04 -19.10 34.19
N PHE A 67 20.31 -18.66 34.32
CA PHE A 67 21.08 -17.70 33.49
C PHE A 67 20.31 -16.71 32.61
N ASP A 68 20.54 -15.40 32.81
CA ASP A 68 20.14 -14.27 31.95
C ASP A 68 18.82 -14.50 31.19
N GLU A 69 17.70 -14.38 31.91
CA GLU A 69 16.33 -14.64 31.43
C GLU A 69 16.05 -14.07 30.03
N GLN A 70 16.64 -12.92 29.69
CA GLN A 70 16.47 -12.25 28.41
C GLN A 70 17.08 -13.03 27.23
N ALA A 71 18.25 -13.66 27.40
CA ALA A 71 18.94 -14.37 26.32
C ALA A 71 18.20 -15.67 25.95
N ILE A 72 17.71 -16.41 26.95
CA ILE A 72 16.93 -17.64 26.74
C ILE A 72 15.63 -17.33 25.99
N VAL A 73 14.92 -16.27 26.39
CA VAL A 73 13.68 -15.83 25.72
C VAL A 73 13.94 -15.52 24.24
N GLY A 74 15.06 -14.85 23.93
CA GLY A 74 15.47 -14.58 22.56
C GLY A 74 15.77 -15.84 21.75
N ILE A 75 16.47 -16.82 22.34
CA ILE A 75 16.78 -18.10 21.69
C ILE A 75 15.51 -18.89 21.41
N VAL A 76 14.60 -19.00 22.38
CA VAL A 76 13.30 -19.66 22.21
C VAL A 76 12.49 -18.99 21.11
N GLY A 77 12.43 -17.66 21.11
CA GLY A 77 11.77 -16.89 20.05
C GLY A 77 12.36 -17.17 18.67
N GLY A 78 13.69 -17.21 18.56
CA GLY A 78 14.41 -17.57 17.33
C GLY A 78 14.08 -18.99 16.85
N LEU A 79 14.04 -19.97 17.76
CA LEU A 79 13.66 -21.35 17.44
C LEU A 79 12.22 -21.43 16.92
N LEU A 80 11.27 -20.72 17.53
CA LEU A 80 9.88 -20.67 17.06
C LEU A 80 9.77 -20.10 15.64
N ILE A 81 10.56 -19.08 15.31
CA ILE A 81 10.60 -18.50 13.95
C ILE A 81 11.16 -19.52 12.94
N VAL A 82 12.21 -20.26 13.30
CA VAL A 82 12.77 -21.31 12.45
C VAL A 82 11.74 -22.42 12.22
N VAL A 83 11.06 -22.88 13.27
CA VAL A 83 9.97 -23.86 13.17
C VAL A 83 8.86 -23.34 12.25
N ALA A 84 8.42 -22.10 12.44
CA ALA A 84 7.41 -21.47 11.61
C ALA A 84 7.82 -21.41 10.13
N TYR A 85 9.08 -21.10 9.83
CA TYR A 85 9.60 -21.09 8.47
C TYR A 85 9.45 -22.45 7.76
N PHE A 86 9.68 -23.55 8.46
CA PHE A 86 9.46 -24.89 7.90
C PHE A 86 7.97 -25.23 7.76
N ILE A 87 7.14 -24.89 8.76
CA ILE A 87 5.67 -25.09 8.69
C ILE A 87 5.06 -24.38 7.49
N ILE A 88 5.44 -23.11 7.27
CA ILE A 88 4.93 -22.26 6.20
C ILE A 88 5.32 -22.79 4.80
N ARG A 89 6.37 -23.60 4.70
CA ARG A 89 6.80 -24.21 3.43
C ARG A 89 6.03 -25.47 3.07
N ILE A 90 5.20 -26.01 3.96
CA ILE A 90 4.38 -27.19 3.69
C ILE A 90 3.30 -26.80 2.67
N PRO A 91 3.29 -27.39 1.46
CA PRO A 91 2.38 -26.97 0.40
C PRO A 91 0.92 -27.38 0.68
N LYS A 92 -0.02 -26.51 0.26
CA LYS A 92 -1.46 -26.78 0.05
C LYS A 92 -2.37 -26.93 1.29
N ASN A 93 -2.08 -26.30 2.43
CA ASN A 93 -3.04 -26.26 3.53
C ASN A 93 -3.13 -24.88 4.21
N GLU A 94 -4.27 -24.22 4.09
CA GLU A 94 -4.56 -22.91 4.72
C GLU A 94 -4.38 -23.00 6.25
N PHE A 95 -4.69 -24.14 6.87
CA PHE A 95 -4.50 -24.34 8.31
C PHE A 95 -3.04 -24.19 8.76
N PHE A 96 -2.10 -24.87 8.08
CA PHE A 96 -0.67 -24.79 8.43
C PHE A 96 -0.09 -23.41 8.17
N GLU A 97 -0.62 -22.68 7.17
CA GLU A 97 -0.26 -21.28 6.95
C GLU A 97 -0.59 -20.42 8.19
N HIS A 98 -1.80 -20.53 8.74
CA HIS A 98 -2.21 -19.76 9.91
C HIS A 98 -1.50 -20.17 11.20
N VAL A 99 -1.28 -21.48 11.42
CA VAL A 99 -0.49 -21.97 12.57
C VAL A 99 0.95 -21.48 12.47
N GLY A 100 1.58 -21.60 11.30
CA GLY A 100 2.94 -21.10 11.07
C GLY A 100 3.06 -19.59 11.28
N LEU A 101 2.07 -18.80 10.83
CA LEU A 101 2.01 -17.37 11.09
C LEU A 101 1.91 -17.06 12.59
N ALA A 102 1.02 -17.74 13.32
CA ALA A 102 0.85 -17.54 14.77
C ALA A 102 2.13 -17.86 15.54
N VAL A 103 2.76 -19.01 15.25
CA VAL A 103 4.03 -19.42 15.86
C VAL A 103 5.14 -18.42 15.54
N SER A 104 5.21 -17.91 14.30
CA SER A 104 6.22 -16.91 13.96
C SER A 104 6.00 -15.57 14.63
N LEU A 105 4.75 -15.09 14.73
CA LEU A 105 4.44 -13.81 15.36
C LEU A 105 4.74 -13.85 16.86
N ALA A 106 4.42 -14.97 17.52
CA ALA A 106 4.80 -15.19 18.91
C ALA A 106 6.32 -15.22 19.08
N GLY A 107 7.05 -15.94 18.20
CA GLY A 107 8.51 -15.95 18.21
C GLY A 107 9.12 -14.57 17.98
N GLN A 108 8.55 -13.76 17.07
CA GLN A 108 8.96 -12.37 16.86
C GLN A 108 8.77 -11.54 18.12
N ALA A 109 7.61 -11.63 18.78
CA ALA A 109 7.33 -10.90 20.01
C ALA A 109 8.35 -11.22 21.12
N LEU A 110 8.74 -12.49 21.29
CA LEU A 110 9.76 -12.90 22.26
C LEU A 110 11.15 -12.34 21.92
N VAL A 111 11.56 -12.38 20.64
CA VAL A 111 12.83 -11.79 20.20
C VAL A 111 12.85 -10.28 20.43
N VAL A 112 11.75 -9.58 20.11
CA VAL A 112 11.61 -8.15 20.38
C VAL A 112 11.71 -7.86 21.86
N PHE A 113 11.00 -8.64 22.69
CA PHE A 113 11.05 -8.49 24.14
C PHE A 113 12.47 -8.70 24.70
N SER A 114 13.19 -9.70 24.20
CA SER A 114 14.58 -9.98 24.55
C SER A 114 15.52 -8.81 24.21
N ILE A 115 15.39 -8.24 23.00
CA ILE A 115 16.27 -7.15 22.54
C ILE A 115 15.94 -5.83 23.25
N VAL A 116 14.67 -5.46 23.32
CA VAL A 116 14.23 -4.19 23.91
C VAL A 116 14.27 -4.22 25.44
N GLY A 117 14.22 -5.42 26.04
CA GLY A 117 14.29 -5.62 27.50
C GLY A 117 15.56 -5.04 28.14
N GLY A 118 16.66 -4.98 27.40
CA GLY A 118 17.91 -4.34 27.83
C GLY A 118 17.85 -2.80 27.91
N ARG A 119 16.78 -2.18 27.36
CA ARG A 119 16.53 -0.73 27.33
C ARG A 119 17.68 0.10 26.73
N GLU A 120 18.47 -0.47 25.84
CA GLU A 120 19.52 0.25 25.13
C GLU A 120 18.92 1.08 23.98
N PRO A 121 19.40 2.31 23.70
CA PRO A 121 18.82 3.19 22.67
C PRO A 121 18.81 2.61 21.25
N ASP A 122 19.77 1.75 20.92
CA ASP A 122 19.93 1.10 19.61
C ASP A 122 19.09 -0.18 19.45
N SER A 123 18.50 -0.69 20.54
CA SER A 123 17.65 -1.90 20.55
C SER A 123 16.55 -1.85 19.47
N TRP A 124 15.89 -0.71 19.31
CA TRP A 124 14.82 -0.54 18.31
C TRP A 124 15.33 -0.58 16.87
N LEU A 125 16.54 -0.08 16.61
CA LEU A 125 17.17 -0.19 15.29
C LEU A 125 17.54 -1.64 14.98
N ILE A 126 18.07 -2.37 15.97
CA ILE A 126 18.37 -3.81 15.85
C ILE A 126 17.09 -4.60 15.55
N VAL A 127 16.00 -4.31 16.26
CA VAL A 127 14.68 -4.90 15.99
C VAL A 127 14.18 -4.55 14.58
N GLY A 128 14.41 -3.32 14.11
CA GLY A 128 14.08 -2.90 12.74
C GLY A 128 14.83 -3.71 11.68
N VAL A 129 16.14 -3.91 11.86
CA VAL A 129 16.97 -4.74 10.98
C VAL A 129 16.51 -6.20 11.00
N PHE A 130 16.24 -6.74 12.19
CA PHE A 130 15.72 -8.10 12.35
C PHE A 130 14.42 -8.33 11.56
N HIS A 131 13.43 -7.43 11.69
CA HIS A 131 12.19 -7.53 10.94
C HIS A 131 12.38 -7.30 9.44
N ALA A 132 13.29 -6.41 9.03
CA ALA A 132 13.62 -6.20 7.62
C ALA A 132 14.20 -7.47 6.99
N LEU A 133 15.06 -8.20 7.70
CA LEU A 133 15.60 -9.49 7.26
C LEU A 133 14.48 -10.53 7.12
N LEU A 134 13.58 -10.63 8.11
CA LEU A 134 12.43 -11.54 8.04
C LEU A 134 11.53 -11.24 6.83
N ALA A 135 11.27 -9.96 6.56
CA ALA A 135 10.45 -9.53 5.43
C ALA A 135 11.04 -9.92 4.05
N VAL A 136 12.36 -10.12 3.97
CA VAL A 136 13.04 -10.58 2.75
C VAL A 136 13.09 -12.11 2.66
N ILE A 137 13.43 -12.78 3.78
CA ILE A 137 13.69 -14.23 3.86
C ILE A 137 12.40 -15.05 3.77
N MET A 138 11.35 -14.63 4.47
CA MET A 138 10.15 -15.46 4.67
C MET A 138 9.37 -15.67 3.38
N PRO A 139 8.96 -16.90 3.01
CA PRO A 139 8.34 -17.16 1.71
C PRO A 139 6.88 -16.69 1.62
N ASN A 140 6.19 -16.55 2.75
CA ASN A 140 4.75 -16.25 2.80
C ASN A 140 4.44 -14.76 2.64
N PHE A 141 3.37 -14.44 1.89
CA PHE A 141 2.95 -13.06 1.64
C PHE A 141 2.54 -12.32 2.92
N VAL A 142 1.66 -12.89 3.73
CA VAL A 142 1.12 -12.27 4.95
C VAL A 142 2.23 -12.00 5.95
N HIS A 143 3.15 -12.96 6.12
CA HIS A 143 4.31 -12.80 6.99
C HIS A 143 5.17 -11.59 6.58
N ARG A 144 5.48 -11.46 5.28
CA ARG A 144 6.25 -10.32 4.75
C ARG A 144 5.55 -8.98 4.97
N VAL A 145 4.23 -8.93 4.87
CA VAL A 145 3.44 -7.71 5.14
C VAL A 145 3.65 -7.27 6.59
N PHE A 146 3.48 -8.18 7.55
CA PHE A 146 3.68 -7.84 8.96
C PHE A 146 5.12 -7.51 9.29
N SER A 147 6.08 -8.31 8.84
CA SER A 147 7.50 -8.03 9.11
C SER A 147 7.98 -6.74 8.49
N SER A 148 7.51 -6.35 7.29
CA SER A 148 7.87 -5.03 6.72
C SER A 148 7.19 -3.87 7.44
N ALA A 149 5.95 -4.05 7.92
CA ALA A 149 5.28 -3.06 8.76
C ALA A 149 6.02 -2.89 10.11
N PHE A 150 6.29 -3.99 10.81
CA PHE A 150 7.03 -3.97 12.08
C PHE A 150 8.44 -3.40 11.93
N ALA A 151 9.16 -3.72 10.84
CA ALA A 151 10.45 -3.11 10.55
C ALA A 151 10.37 -1.58 10.50
N ALA A 152 9.38 -1.05 9.75
CA ALA A 152 9.20 0.40 9.63
C ALA A 152 8.76 1.05 10.96
N ILE A 153 7.90 0.39 11.74
CA ILE A 153 7.53 0.85 13.10
C ILE A 153 8.76 0.92 14.00
N SER A 154 9.57 -0.14 14.04
CA SER A 154 10.76 -0.19 14.89
C SER A 154 11.82 0.83 14.46
N PHE A 155 11.99 1.09 13.16
CA PHE A 155 12.83 2.18 12.70
C PHE A 155 12.27 3.55 13.12
N GLU A 156 10.98 3.80 12.99
CA GLU A 156 10.37 5.06 13.42
C GLU A 156 10.60 5.30 14.92
N VAL A 157 10.33 4.29 15.76
CA VAL A 157 10.57 4.38 17.21
C VAL A 157 12.05 4.58 17.51
N GLY A 158 12.95 3.83 16.86
CA GLY A 158 14.39 3.98 17.06
C GLY A 158 14.92 5.37 16.67
N PHE A 159 14.46 5.92 15.54
CA PHE A 159 14.81 7.28 15.13
C PHE A 159 14.22 8.34 16.06
N GLN A 160 13.02 8.12 16.59
CA GLN A 160 12.42 9.00 17.59
C GLN A 160 13.21 9.00 18.90
N VAL A 161 13.64 7.84 19.39
CA VAL A 161 14.50 7.70 20.58
C VAL A 161 15.85 8.43 20.39
N ILE A 162 16.43 8.39 19.19
CA ILE A 162 17.64 9.15 18.84
C ILE A 162 17.36 10.66 18.76
N GLY A 163 16.10 11.08 18.65
CA GLY A 163 15.69 12.48 18.59
C GLY A 163 15.48 13.03 17.18
N ILE A 164 15.19 12.14 16.21
CA ILE A 164 14.90 12.46 14.81
C ILE A 164 13.50 11.92 14.45
N PRO A 165 12.41 12.51 14.97
CA PRO A 165 11.05 12.00 14.77
C PRO A 165 10.56 12.24 13.33
N TYR A 166 9.62 11.40 12.87
CA TYR A 166 8.85 11.53 11.62
C TYR A 166 9.64 11.46 10.30
N VAL A 167 10.96 11.30 10.35
CA VAL A 167 11.80 11.17 9.14
C VAL A 167 11.58 9.83 8.45
N VAL A 168 11.44 8.75 9.23
CA VAL A 168 11.26 7.40 8.68
C VAL A 168 9.97 7.32 7.87
N SER A 169 8.89 7.92 8.38
CA SER A 169 7.66 8.12 7.62
C SER A 169 7.95 8.69 6.21
N SER A 170 8.59 9.86 6.10
CA SER A 170 8.84 10.52 4.81
C SER A 170 9.67 9.67 3.86
N VAL A 171 10.67 8.95 4.40
CA VAL A 171 11.50 8.01 3.63
C VAL A 171 10.68 6.83 3.12
N VAL A 172 9.79 6.27 3.95
CA VAL A 172 8.91 5.17 3.56
C VAL A 172 7.95 5.61 2.45
N LEU A 173 7.43 6.82 2.47
CA LEU A 173 6.59 7.33 1.37
C LEU A 173 7.36 7.36 0.04
N VAL A 174 8.58 7.91 0.04
CA VAL A 174 9.42 7.92 -1.15
C VAL A 174 9.69 6.50 -1.65
N LEU A 175 10.00 5.58 -0.74
CA LEU A 175 10.23 4.17 -1.06
C LEU A 175 8.97 3.53 -1.65
N LEU A 176 7.79 3.76 -1.06
CA LEU A 176 6.50 3.26 -1.56
C LEU A 176 6.25 3.72 -2.99
N VAL A 177 6.42 5.02 -3.28
CA VAL A 177 6.23 5.58 -4.61
C VAL A 177 7.17 4.92 -5.61
N VAL A 178 8.46 4.79 -5.27
CA VAL A 178 9.45 4.15 -6.14
C VAL A 178 9.08 2.69 -6.40
N LEU A 179 8.66 1.94 -5.38
CA LEU A 179 8.28 0.54 -5.53
C LEU A 179 6.99 0.35 -6.32
N TYR A 180 5.98 1.21 -6.10
CA TYR A 180 4.71 1.15 -6.84
C TYR A 180 4.84 1.58 -8.30
N THR A 181 5.71 2.54 -8.59
CA THR A 181 5.98 3.01 -9.97
C THR A 181 6.94 2.10 -10.73
N ARG A 182 7.63 1.16 -10.06
CA ARG A 182 8.53 0.21 -10.70
C ARG A 182 7.78 -0.82 -11.54
N GLU A 183 8.15 -0.94 -12.81
CA GLU A 183 7.66 -2.01 -13.69
C GLU A 183 8.37 -3.34 -13.35
N PHE A 184 7.63 -4.31 -12.80
CA PHE A 184 8.15 -5.65 -12.53
C PHE A 184 8.11 -6.49 -13.81
N LYS A 185 9.28 -6.97 -14.26
CA LYS A 185 9.41 -7.81 -15.46
C LYS A 185 9.05 -9.29 -15.23
N THR A 186 9.01 -9.75 -13.97
CA THR A 186 8.84 -11.18 -13.64
C THR A 186 7.85 -11.37 -12.50
N ILE A 187 6.94 -12.36 -12.62
CA ILE A 187 5.90 -12.69 -11.63
C ILE A 187 6.50 -12.99 -10.24
N LYS A 188 7.61 -13.73 -10.18
CA LYS A 188 8.29 -14.05 -8.91
C LYS A 188 8.81 -12.81 -8.18
N SER A 189 9.28 -11.80 -8.94
CA SER A 189 9.74 -10.53 -8.35
C SER A 189 8.55 -9.73 -7.81
N TYR A 190 7.44 -9.72 -8.54
CA TYR A 190 6.20 -9.09 -8.09
C TYR A 190 5.68 -9.70 -6.78
N GLN A 191 5.61 -11.03 -6.65
CA GLN A 191 5.15 -11.68 -5.42
C GLN A 191 6.02 -11.32 -4.20
N LYS A 192 7.35 -11.29 -4.39
CA LYS A 192 8.28 -10.95 -3.31
C LYS A 192 8.15 -9.50 -2.85
N VAL A 193 8.02 -8.58 -3.79
CA VAL A 193 7.97 -7.14 -3.51
C VAL A 193 6.56 -6.71 -3.08
N SER A 194 5.52 -7.39 -3.54
CA SER A 194 4.14 -7.07 -3.18
C SER A 194 3.93 -7.15 -1.67
N GLY A 195 4.45 -8.18 -0.98
CA GLY A 195 4.34 -8.29 0.47
C GLY A 195 5.00 -7.10 1.20
N LEU A 196 6.20 -6.71 0.77
CA LEU A 196 6.92 -5.55 1.33
C LEU A 196 6.14 -4.25 1.14
N VAL A 197 5.61 -4.04 -0.07
CA VAL A 197 4.91 -2.82 -0.44
C VAL A 197 3.60 -2.66 0.36
N TYR A 198 2.86 -3.75 0.57
CA TYR A 198 1.65 -3.72 1.39
C TYR A 198 1.96 -3.48 2.87
N GLY A 199 3.05 -4.05 3.41
CA GLY A 199 3.43 -3.79 4.81
C GLY A 199 3.93 -2.37 5.04
N LEU A 200 4.71 -1.81 4.11
CA LEU A 200 5.08 -0.39 4.15
C LEU A 200 3.85 0.52 4.03
N THR A 201 2.86 0.15 3.22
CA THR A 201 1.58 0.87 3.12
C THR A 201 0.81 0.82 4.45
N LEU A 202 0.79 -0.36 5.09
CA LEU A 202 0.15 -0.55 6.39
C LEU A 202 0.82 0.33 7.44
N PHE A 203 2.15 0.28 7.55
CA PHE A 203 2.92 1.18 8.43
C PHE A 203 2.55 2.64 8.21
N TRP A 204 2.60 3.10 6.95
CA TRP A 204 2.34 4.47 6.58
C TRP A 204 0.95 4.94 7.05
N LEU A 205 -0.09 4.14 6.86
CA LEU A 205 -1.42 4.48 7.35
C LEU A 205 -1.51 4.41 8.88
N THR A 206 -0.87 3.41 9.51
CA THR A 206 -0.93 3.25 10.96
C THR A 206 -0.21 4.36 11.71
N ILE A 207 0.93 4.86 11.23
CA ILE A 207 1.67 5.92 11.92
C ILE A 207 0.86 7.22 11.94
N HIS A 208 0.23 7.58 10.81
CA HIS A 208 -0.67 8.74 10.76
C HIS A 208 -1.94 8.55 11.59
N CYS A 209 -2.45 7.32 11.70
CA CYS A 209 -3.56 7.00 12.60
C CYS A 209 -3.17 7.22 14.06
N VAL A 210 -1.99 6.74 14.46
CA VAL A 210 -1.46 6.89 15.81
C VAL A 210 -1.24 8.36 16.18
N THR A 211 -0.69 9.16 15.26
CA THR A 211 -0.44 10.60 15.50
C THR A 211 -1.72 11.42 15.57
N GLU A 212 -2.77 11.07 14.82
CA GLU A 212 -4.03 11.86 14.82
C GLU A 212 -4.97 11.43 15.96
N LEU A 213 -4.82 10.21 16.48
CA LEU A 213 -5.59 9.69 17.62
C LEU A 213 -4.91 9.92 18.98
N ASP A 214 -3.71 10.52 19.01
CA ASP A 214 -2.88 10.67 20.21
C ASP A 214 -2.76 9.37 21.03
N LEU A 215 -2.57 8.24 20.34
CA LEU A 215 -2.54 6.93 21.00
C LEU A 215 -1.33 6.83 21.94
N TRP A 216 -1.60 6.55 23.24
CA TRP A 216 -0.56 6.49 24.28
C TRP A 216 0.55 5.48 23.94
N LEU A 217 0.22 4.39 23.24
CA LEU A 217 1.15 3.26 23.09
C LEU A 217 2.47 3.71 22.46
N PHE A 218 2.40 4.63 21.50
CA PHE A 218 3.57 5.16 20.82
C PHE A 218 4.40 6.07 21.72
N THR A 219 3.75 6.90 22.54
CA THR A 219 4.47 7.76 23.50
C THR A 219 5.17 6.94 24.57
N VAL A 220 4.53 5.86 25.05
CA VAL A 220 5.10 4.91 26.04
C VAL A 220 6.34 4.19 25.51
N LEU A 221 6.33 3.77 24.24
CA LEU A 221 7.48 3.07 23.64
C LEU A 221 8.71 3.99 23.45
N SER A 222 8.52 5.31 23.48
CA SER A 222 9.58 6.31 23.28
C SER A 222 9.93 7.12 24.55
N SER A 223 9.34 6.84 25.73
CA SER A 223 9.36 7.80 26.85
C SER A 223 10.64 7.83 27.70
N ASP A 224 11.50 6.83 27.61
CA ASP A 224 12.47 6.56 28.69
C ASP A 224 13.92 6.95 28.36
N VAL A 225 14.18 7.64 27.25
CA VAL A 225 15.54 7.96 26.78
C VAL A 225 15.67 9.44 26.44
N GLU A 226 16.69 10.09 27.01
CA GLU A 226 17.10 11.45 26.64
C GLU A 226 17.53 11.47 25.15
N PRO A 227 16.92 12.32 24.32
CA PRO A 227 17.21 12.34 22.89
C PRO A 227 18.62 12.88 22.61
N LEU A 228 19.39 12.18 21.78
CA LEU A 228 20.72 12.60 21.35
C LEU A 228 20.70 13.89 20.51
N PHE A 229 19.63 14.09 19.75
CA PHE A 229 19.42 15.25 18.90
C PHE A 229 18.05 15.87 19.17
N ASN A 230 17.92 17.19 18.97
CA ASN A 230 16.59 17.83 18.96
C ASN A 230 16.27 18.25 17.53
N PHE A 231 15.86 17.29 16.70
CA PHE A 231 15.55 17.56 15.31
C PHE A 231 14.29 18.42 15.20
N PRO A 232 14.34 19.61 14.59
CA PRO A 232 13.20 20.51 14.58
C PRO A 232 12.00 19.90 13.85
N TYR A 233 10.83 19.93 14.49
CA TYR A 233 9.59 19.41 13.91
C TYR A 233 9.28 20.05 12.54
N SER A 234 9.55 21.33 12.37
CA SER A 234 9.38 22.05 11.09
C SER A 234 10.18 21.43 9.93
N VAL A 235 11.37 20.89 10.21
CA VAL A 235 12.20 20.22 9.18
C VAL A 235 11.58 18.89 8.79
N SER A 236 11.06 18.12 9.77
CA SER A 236 10.36 16.87 9.49
C SER A 236 9.09 17.08 8.65
N GLN A 237 8.33 18.14 8.93
CA GLN A 237 7.17 18.54 8.11
C GLN A 237 7.59 18.95 6.69
N GLY A 238 8.70 19.68 6.55
CA GLY A 238 9.24 20.03 5.24
C GLY A 238 9.61 18.81 4.40
N LEU A 239 10.24 17.81 5.02
CA LEU A 239 10.57 16.52 4.37
C LEU A 239 9.31 15.77 3.93
N PHE A 240 8.27 15.78 4.75
CA PHE A 240 6.99 15.16 4.42
C PHE A 240 6.32 15.81 3.20
N VAL A 241 6.25 17.13 3.17
CA VAL A 241 5.73 17.88 2.01
C VAL A 241 6.56 17.58 0.76
N PHE A 242 7.90 17.55 0.89
CA PHE A 242 8.80 17.20 -0.20
C PHE A 242 8.55 15.78 -0.73
N ALA A 243 8.33 14.81 0.16
CA ALA A 243 8.01 13.43 -0.21
C ALA A 243 6.68 13.33 -0.99
N ILE A 244 5.66 14.12 -0.63
CA ILE A 244 4.41 14.20 -1.39
C ILE A 244 4.63 14.85 -2.76
N MET A 245 5.39 15.94 -2.83
CA MET A 245 5.72 16.57 -4.12
C MET A 245 6.47 15.60 -5.04
N PHE A 246 7.42 14.84 -4.49
CA PHE A 246 8.11 13.77 -5.22
C PHE A 246 7.15 12.68 -5.70
N SER A 247 6.17 12.31 -4.86
CA SER A 247 5.12 11.34 -5.20
C SER A 247 4.35 11.76 -6.45
N VAL A 248 3.85 13.00 -6.45
CA VAL A 248 3.10 13.58 -7.57
C VAL A 248 3.96 13.65 -8.83
N TRP A 249 5.20 14.14 -8.70
CA TRP A 249 6.15 14.21 -9.81
C TRP A 249 6.43 12.85 -10.45
N LYS A 250 6.56 11.78 -9.65
CA LYS A 250 6.82 10.43 -10.16
C LYS A 250 5.59 9.75 -10.76
N VAL A 251 4.40 9.97 -10.20
CA VAL A 251 3.18 9.30 -10.66
C VAL A 251 2.73 9.81 -12.02
N ILE A 252 2.88 11.10 -12.32
CA ILE A 252 2.38 11.70 -13.57
C ILE A 252 3.00 11.05 -14.83
N PRO A 253 4.34 10.94 -14.98
CA PRO A 253 4.96 10.25 -16.13
C PRO A 253 4.60 8.76 -16.20
N CYS A 254 4.38 8.13 -15.06
CA CYS A 254 3.95 6.73 -15.00
C CYS A 254 2.55 6.56 -15.60
N MET A 255 1.63 7.48 -15.28
CA MET A 255 0.27 7.48 -15.81
C MET A 255 0.22 7.79 -17.31
N THR A 256 1.03 8.75 -17.78
CA THR A 256 1.08 9.10 -19.22
C THR A 256 1.66 7.94 -20.04
N LYS A 257 2.74 7.31 -19.58
CA LYS A 257 3.31 6.10 -20.21
C LYS A 257 2.33 4.93 -20.25
N ASN A 258 1.56 4.72 -19.17
CA ASN A 258 0.57 3.65 -19.10
C ASN A 258 -0.63 3.92 -20.02
N SER A 259 -1.03 5.19 -20.19
CA SER A 259 -2.07 5.61 -21.13
C SER A 259 -1.64 5.41 -22.59
N GLN A 260 -0.40 5.79 -22.94
CA GLN A 260 0.15 5.64 -24.29
C GLN A 260 0.25 4.17 -24.74
N ARG A 261 0.49 3.24 -23.81
CA ARG A 261 0.45 1.79 -24.10
C ARG A 261 -0.96 1.27 -24.44
N ARG A 262 -2.02 1.91 -23.96
CA ARG A 262 -3.41 1.53 -24.28
C ARG A 262 -3.86 2.03 -25.65
N LEU A 263 -3.21 3.05 -26.20
CA LEU A 263 -3.55 3.65 -27.50
C LEU A 263 -2.29 3.79 -28.39
N PRO A 264 -1.80 2.68 -28.98
CA PRO A 264 -0.54 2.68 -29.74
C PRO A 264 -0.60 3.47 -31.07
N ASN A 265 -1.79 3.76 -31.61
CA ASN A 265 -1.94 4.31 -32.97
C ASN A 265 -2.10 5.84 -33.07
N LYS A 266 -2.19 6.60 -31.96
CA LYS A 266 -2.17 8.07 -32.03
C LYS A 266 -0.79 8.58 -31.66
N ALA A 267 -0.07 9.09 -32.67
CA ALA A 267 1.19 9.81 -32.54
C ALA A 267 1.00 11.17 -31.86
N THR A 268 0.43 11.19 -30.67
CA THR A 268 0.46 12.37 -29.80
C THR A 268 1.90 12.51 -29.29
N LYS A 269 2.67 13.39 -29.95
CA LYS A 269 3.92 13.93 -29.40
C LYS A 269 3.61 14.49 -28.02
N VAL A 270 4.04 13.76 -27.00
CA VAL A 270 3.94 14.12 -25.58
C VAL A 270 4.93 15.25 -25.29
N THR A 271 4.65 16.46 -25.79
CA THR A 271 5.43 17.68 -25.52
C THR A 271 4.66 18.68 -24.65
N LYS A 272 3.46 18.30 -24.15
CA LYS A 272 2.61 19.11 -23.25
C LYS A 272 2.59 18.64 -21.78
N ASP A 273 3.38 17.64 -21.40
CA ASP A 273 3.42 17.08 -20.03
C ASP A 273 3.96 18.07 -18.97
N THR A 274 4.80 19.03 -19.36
CA THR A 274 5.41 19.97 -18.41
C THR A 274 4.38 20.89 -17.74
N LYS A 275 3.40 21.42 -18.50
CA LYS A 275 2.39 22.34 -17.94
C LYS A 275 1.41 21.62 -17.01
N ALA A 276 0.97 20.42 -17.38
CA ALA A 276 0.09 19.59 -16.54
C ALA A 276 0.80 19.15 -15.26
N THR A 277 2.08 18.80 -15.35
CA THR A 277 2.91 18.45 -14.18
C THR A 277 3.05 19.64 -13.24
N VAL A 278 3.28 20.85 -13.76
CA VAL A 278 3.36 22.08 -12.94
C VAL A 278 2.02 22.40 -12.28
N ILE A 279 0.89 22.28 -13.00
CA ILE A 279 -0.44 22.52 -12.42
C ILE A 279 -0.76 21.49 -11.32
N ALA A 280 -0.46 20.22 -11.55
CA ALA A 280 -0.68 19.15 -10.57
C ALA A 280 0.22 19.30 -9.34
N LEU A 281 1.50 19.66 -9.53
CA LEU A 281 2.42 19.97 -8.43
C LEU A 281 1.96 21.20 -7.65
N GLY A 282 1.51 22.26 -8.33
CA GLY A 282 0.94 23.44 -7.69
C GLY A 282 -0.31 23.12 -6.87
N GLY A 283 -1.24 22.35 -7.44
CA GLY A 283 -2.44 21.90 -6.73
C GLY A 283 -2.11 21.01 -5.53
N ALA A 284 -1.14 20.10 -5.67
CA ALA A 284 -0.69 19.27 -4.56
C ALA A 284 0.01 20.08 -3.47
N LEU A 285 0.82 21.08 -3.83
CA LEU A 285 1.47 21.97 -2.87
C LEU A 285 0.44 22.73 -2.05
N VAL A 286 -0.57 23.32 -2.72
CA VAL A 286 -1.67 24.02 -2.04
C VAL A 286 -2.44 23.06 -1.14
N PHE A 287 -2.72 21.84 -1.61
CA PHE A 287 -3.40 20.83 -0.80
C PHE A 287 -2.58 20.44 0.45
N CYS A 288 -1.27 20.23 0.33
CA CYS A 288 -0.38 19.97 1.46
C CYS A 288 -0.34 21.13 2.46
N LEU A 289 -0.29 22.37 1.98
CA LEU A 289 -0.30 23.56 2.84
C LEU A 289 -1.63 23.68 3.61
N LEU A 290 -2.76 23.39 2.96
CA LEU A 290 -4.08 23.40 3.61
C LEU A 290 -4.27 22.26 4.61
N THR A 291 -3.64 21.11 4.35
CA THR A 291 -3.72 19.92 5.21
C THR A 291 -2.54 19.78 6.16
N ILE A 292 -1.70 20.81 6.31
CA ILE A 292 -0.47 20.73 7.13
C ILE A 292 -0.74 20.39 8.60
N LYS A 293 -1.92 20.77 9.11
CA LYS A 293 -2.37 20.45 10.48
C LYS A 293 -2.88 19.02 10.63
N SER A 294 -3.30 18.36 9.55
CA SER A 294 -3.80 16.98 9.60
C SER A 294 -3.17 16.20 8.46
N THR A 295 -2.00 15.67 8.77
CA THR A 295 -1.14 14.93 7.84
C THR A 295 -1.81 13.68 7.31
N GLY A 296 -2.75 13.09 8.09
CA GLY A 296 -3.52 11.90 7.70
C GLY A 296 -4.28 12.05 6.37
N PHE A 297 -4.84 13.22 6.07
CA PHE A 297 -5.55 13.46 4.80
C PHE A 297 -4.63 13.30 3.60
N SER A 298 -3.46 13.92 3.67
CA SER A 298 -2.48 13.88 2.59
C SER A 298 -1.93 12.47 2.38
N ALA A 299 -1.70 11.73 3.46
CA ALA A 299 -1.31 10.32 3.41
C ALA A 299 -2.36 9.47 2.67
N ALA A 300 -3.65 9.61 3.02
CA ALA A 300 -4.72 8.84 2.38
C ALA A 300 -4.88 9.17 0.89
N VAL A 301 -4.83 10.46 0.51
CA VAL A 301 -4.92 10.90 -0.88
C VAL A 301 -3.78 10.32 -1.73
N VAL A 302 -2.54 10.31 -1.23
CA VAL A 302 -1.41 9.73 -1.97
C VAL A 302 -1.61 8.23 -2.20
N ILE A 303 -2.12 7.49 -1.21
CA ILE A 303 -2.44 6.06 -1.37
C ILE A 303 -3.54 5.84 -2.40
N ILE A 304 -4.58 6.68 -2.44
CA ILE A 304 -5.63 6.62 -3.47
C ILE A 304 -5.04 6.84 -4.85
N ILE A 305 -4.18 7.86 -5.02
CA ILE A 305 -3.50 8.17 -6.29
C ILE A 305 -2.62 7.00 -6.75
N LEU A 306 -1.84 6.40 -5.84
CA LEU A 306 -1.02 5.24 -6.13
C LEU A 306 -1.88 4.02 -6.52
N GLY A 307 -2.98 3.77 -5.79
CA GLY A 307 -3.95 2.72 -6.10
C GLY A 307 -4.58 2.87 -7.48
N PHE A 308 -4.99 4.10 -7.82
CA PHE A 308 -5.53 4.43 -9.13
C PHE A 308 -4.49 4.22 -10.25
N SER A 309 -3.26 4.72 -10.06
CA SER A 309 -2.18 4.62 -11.05
C SER A 309 -1.83 3.17 -11.45
N ARG A 310 -2.01 2.23 -10.52
CA ARG A 310 -1.75 0.79 -10.71
C ARG A 310 -3.01 -0.04 -10.95
N SER A 311 -4.19 0.59 -11.02
CA SER A 311 -5.49 -0.10 -11.09
C SER A 311 -5.69 -1.15 -9.98
N ASN A 312 -5.11 -0.89 -8.79
CA ASN A 312 -5.19 -1.79 -7.64
C ASN A 312 -6.36 -1.40 -6.74
N ARG A 313 -7.47 -2.15 -6.85
CA ARG A 313 -8.71 -1.87 -6.10
C ARG A 313 -8.55 -1.99 -4.59
N VAL A 314 -7.70 -2.91 -4.11
CA VAL A 314 -7.44 -3.08 -2.67
C VAL A 314 -6.78 -1.84 -2.11
N LEU A 315 -5.73 -1.34 -2.79
CA LEU A 315 -5.01 -0.16 -2.35
C LEU A 315 -5.89 1.11 -2.40
N MET A 316 -6.69 1.24 -3.46
CA MET A 316 -7.66 2.33 -3.57
C MET A 316 -8.71 2.26 -2.46
N GLY A 317 -9.24 1.07 -2.16
CA GLY A 317 -10.18 0.85 -1.07
C GLY A 317 -9.59 1.18 0.30
N LEU A 318 -8.35 0.75 0.57
CA LEU A 318 -7.62 1.12 1.79
C LEU A 318 -7.44 2.63 1.93
N GLY A 319 -7.06 3.32 0.83
CA GLY A 319 -6.92 4.78 0.83
C GLY A 319 -8.24 5.51 1.08
N ILE A 320 -9.34 5.05 0.48
CA ILE A 320 -10.68 5.62 0.71
C ILE A 320 -11.13 5.39 2.16
N PHE A 321 -10.94 4.17 2.68
CA PHE A 321 -11.30 3.85 4.06
C PHE A 321 -10.47 4.67 5.06
N ALA A 322 -9.17 4.82 4.82
CA ALA A 322 -8.29 5.67 5.62
C ALA A 322 -8.73 7.14 5.55
N LEU A 323 -9.07 7.65 4.36
CA LEU A 323 -9.56 9.02 4.20
C LEU A 323 -10.83 9.25 5.03
N LEU A 324 -11.79 8.33 4.99
CA LEU A 324 -13.01 8.39 5.81
C LEU A 324 -12.71 8.33 7.30
N GLY A 325 -11.78 7.46 7.71
CA GLY A 325 -11.31 7.35 9.09
C GLY A 325 -10.69 8.68 9.58
N PHE A 326 -9.77 9.26 8.82
CA PHE A 326 -9.15 10.54 9.15
C PHE A 326 -10.15 11.69 9.13
N CYS A 327 -11.11 11.71 8.19
CA CYS A 327 -12.24 12.65 8.23
C CYS A 327 -13.00 12.55 9.55
N SER A 328 -13.28 11.35 10.02
CA SER A 328 -13.99 11.11 11.27
C SER A 328 -13.18 11.59 12.48
N VAL A 329 -11.90 11.23 12.57
CA VAL A 329 -11.02 11.66 13.68
C VAL A 329 -10.87 13.18 13.71
N TYR A 330 -10.60 13.78 12.55
CA TYR A 330 -10.49 15.23 12.43
C TYR A 330 -11.79 15.95 12.81
N TYR A 331 -12.95 15.37 12.51
CA TYR A 331 -14.24 15.94 12.91
C TYR A 331 -14.40 15.99 14.44
N TYR A 332 -14.05 14.91 15.14
CA TYR A 332 -14.21 14.79 16.60
C TYR A 332 -13.09 15.41 17.44
N SER A 333 -11.93 15.75 16.84
CA SER A 333 -10.86 16.45 17.57
C SER A 333 -11.34 17.79 18.13
N MET A 334 -11.18 18.03 19.44
CA MET A 334 -11.74 19.22 20.10
C MET A 334 -10.85 20.47 19.99
N GLU A 335 -9.71 20.38 19.29
CA GLU A 335 -8.73 21.47 19.25
C GLU A 335 -9.18 22.70 18.46
N GLN A 336 -10.08 22.54 17.48
CA GLN A 336 -10.46 23.59 16.53
C GLN A 336 -11.98 23.70 16.42
N THR A 337 -12.46 24.93 16.23
CA THR A 337 -13.90 25.19 16.05
C THR A 337 -14.44 24.52 14.79
N LEU A 338 -15.72 24.13 14.81
CA LEU A 338 -16.39 23.52 13.65
C LEU A 338 -16.40 24.47 12.44
N LEU A 339 -16.49 25.78 12.69
CA LEU A 339 -16.40 26.82 11.66
C LEU A 339 -15.04 26.76 10.95
N TYR A 340 -13.93 26.71 11.69
CA TYR A 340 -12.60 26.62 11.11
C TYR A 340 -12.45 25.36 10.23
N LYS A 341 -12.89 24.20 10.74
CA LYS A 341 -12.84 22.94 9.99
C LYS A 341 -13.66 23.00 8.69
N SER A 342 -14.89 23.53 8.76
CA SER A 342 -15.74 23.69 7.57
C SER A 342 -15.12 24.66 6.54
N GLY A 343 -14.48 25.74 7.00
CA GLY A 343 -13.76 26.69 6.14
C GLY A 343 -12.59 26.03 5.42
N VAL A 344 -11.79 25.23 6.12
CA VAL A 344 -10.67 24.48 5.51
C VAL A 344 -11.19 23.51 4.44
N PHE A 345 -12.24 22.73 4.72
CA PHE A 345 -12.82 21.82 3.72
C PHE A 345 -13.40 22.57 2.52
N LEU A 346 -14.03 23.72 2.72
CA LEU A 346 -14.53 24.56 1.63
C LEU A 346 -13.39 25.05 0.74
N VAL A 347 -12.29 25.53 1.32
CA VAL A 347 -11.12 25.98 0.56
C VAL A 347 -10.50 24.81 -0.22
N VAL A 348 -10.32 23.65 0.43
CA VAL A 348 -9.83 22.43 -0.24
C VAL A 348 -10.74 22.04 -1.41
N ALA A 349 -12.06 22.07 -1.23
CA ALA A 349 -13.02 21.74 -2.28
C ALA A 349 -12.94 22.73 -3.46
N ILE A 350 -12.85 24.04 -3.20
CA ILE A 350 -12.67 25.06 -4.24
C ILE A 350 -11.35 24.84 -5.00
N VAL A 351 -10.26 24.57 -4.29
CA VAL A 351 -8.94 24.29 -4.90
C VAL A 351 -9.01 23.05 -5.79
N MET A 352 -9.60 21.96 -5.32
CA MET A 352 -9.74 20.74 -6.13
C MET A 352 -10.67 20.95 -7.34
N LEU A 353 -11.75 21.72 -7.19
CA LEU A 353 -12.70 21.98 -8.27
C LEU A 353 -12.10 22.91 -9.33
N THR A 354 -11.37 23.95 -8.92
CA THR A 354 -10.61 24.82 -9.83
C THR A 354 -9.51 24.05 -10.54
N ALA A 355 -8.75 23.21 -9.83
CA ALA A 355 -7.76 22.34 -10.46
C ALA A 355 -8.40 21.41 -11.49
N ARG A 356 -9.54 20.77 -11.17
CA ARG A 356 -10.30 19.96 -12.12
C ARG A 356 -10.79 20.77 -13.31
N PHE A 357 -11.35 21.96 -13.08
CA PHE A 357 -11.85 22.82 -14.14
C PHE A 357 -10.73 23.24 -15.09
N VAL A 358 -9.57 23.63 -14.55
CA VAL A 358 -8.36 23.96 -15.33
C VAL A 358 -7.90 22.74 -16.12
N ILE A 359 -7.82 21.56 -15.50
CA ILE A 359 -7.44 20.34 -16.20
C ILE A 359 -8.42 20.07 -17.36
N VAL A 360 -9.73 20.03 -17.12
CA VAL A 360 -10.73 19.74 -18.17
C VAL A 360 -10.75 20.81 -19.26
N ARG A 361 -10.63 22.09 -18.91
CA ARG A 361 -10.74 23.22 -19.85
C ARG A 361 -9.51 23.36 -20.74
N PHE A 362 -8.32 23.12 -20.20
CA PHE A 362 -7.05 23.23 -20.92
C PHE A 362 -6.56 21.89 -21.50
N TRP A 363 -7.26 20.79 -21.19
CA TRP A 363 -7.03 19.46 -21.73
C TRP A 363 -8.23 19.01 -22.57
N PRO A 364 -8.47 19.63 -23.75
CA PRO A 364 -9.38 19.04 -24.71
C PRO A 364 -8.84 17.65 -25.06
N LEU A 365 -9.64 16.62 -24.79
CA LEU A 365 -9.44 15.30 -25.38
C LEU A 365 -9.39 15.52 -26.89
N ILE A 366 -8.23 15.23 -27.50
CA ILE A 366 -8.02 15.27 -28.95
C ILE A 366 -8.80 14.09 -29.54
N GLU A 367 -10.12 14.21 -29.54
CA GLU A 367 -11.04 13.18 -30.01
C GLU A 367 -12.05 13.68 -31.03
N GLU A 368 -12.44 14.97 -31.02
CA GLU A 368 -13.36 15.48 -32.05
C GLU A 368 -12.62 15.91 -33.33
N ASP A 369 -11.58 16.75 -33.24
CA ASP A 369 -10.94 17.32 -34.44
C ASP A 369 -10.25 16.27 -35.35
N ALA A 370 -9.69 15.21 -34.77
CA ALA A 370 -8.97 14.17 -35.52
C ALA A 370 -9.91 13.13 -36.19
N VAL A 371 -11.17 13.07 -35.76
CA VAL A 371 -12.17 12.17 -36.32
C VAL A 371 -12.89 12.88 -37.48
N GLU A 372 -13.19 14.17 -37.35
CA GLU A 372 -13.72 14.97 -38.46
C GLU A 372 -12.73 15.09 -39.63
N GLU A 373 -11.42 15.25 -39.37
CA GLU A 373 -10.41 15.33 -40.43
C GLU A 373 -10.24 13.98 -41.17
N SER A 374 -10.34 12.85 -40.45
CA SER A 374 -10.33 11.50 -41.03
C SER A 374 -11.55 11.23 -41.93
N TYR A 375 -12.75 11.61 -41.50
CA TYR A 375 -13.96 11.43 -42.32
C TYR A 375 -14.00 12.41 -43.50
N ALA A 376 -13.46 13.62 -43.33
CA ALA A 376 -13.36 14.60 -44.41
C ALA A 376 -12.38 14.17 -45.51
N GLU A 377 -11.26 13.52 -45.14
CA GLU A 377 -10.28 12.99 -46.10
C GLU A 377 -10.83 11.74 -46.83
N GLU A 378 -11.54 10.86 -46.13
CA GLU A 378 -12.20 9.68 -46.71
C GLU A 378 -13.34 10.07 -47.68
N ASP A 379 -14.17 11.05 -47.32
CA ASP A 379 -15.21 11.62 -48.17
C ASP A 379 -14.64 12.36 -49.40
N ALA A 380 -13.46 12.98 -49.28
CA ALA A 380 -12.79 13.65 -50.40
C ALA A 380 -12.24 12.63 -51.40
N VAL A 381 -11.61 11.56 -50.91
CA VAL A 381 -11.09 10.46 -51.74
C VAL A 381 -12.23 9.71 -52.43
N GLU A 382 -13.37 9.48 -51.75
CA GLU A 382 -14.54 8.84 -52.36
C GLU A 382 -15.17 9.72 -53.47
N LYS A 383 -15.27 11.04 -53.25
CA LYS A 383 -15.77 11.98 -54.28
C LYS A 383 -14.86 12.09 -55.50
N ASP A 384 -13.54 12.01 -55.31
CA ASP A 384 -12.59 12.02 -56.42
C ASP A 384 -12.58 10.68 -57.18
N ALA A 385 -12.76 9.55 -56.49
CA ALA A 385 -12.92 8.24 -57.13
C ALA A 385 -14.20 8.13 -57.99
N VAL A 386 -15.31 8.75 -57.54
CA VAL A 386 -16.58 8.79 -58.30
C VAL A 386 -16.48 9.68 -59.55
N LYS A 387 -15.69 10.76 -59.50
CA LYS A 387 -15.42 11.62 -60.68
C LYS A 387 -14.56 10.95 -61.74
N ILE A 388 -13.61 10.11 -61.35
CA ILE A 388 -12.74 9.40 -62.32
C ILE A 388 -13.56 8.34 -63.09
N ASN A 389 -14.46 7.63 -62.42
CA ASN A 389 -15.32 6.61 -63.06
C ASN A 389 -16.44 7.17 -63.96
N THR A 390 -16.75 8.46 -63.88
CA THR A 390 -17.76 9.10 -64.76
C THR A 390 -17.16 9.66 -66.05
N VAL A 391 -15.84 9.78 -66.16
CA VAL A 391 -15.15 10.31 -67.36
C VAL A 391 -14.69 9.21 -68.32
N GLU A 392 -14.54 7.96 -67.85
CA GLU A 392 -14.17 6.81 -68.71
C GLU A 392 -15.38 6.02 -69.26
N GLY A 393 -16.61 6.51 -69.05
CA GLY A 393 -17.86 5.81 -69.41
C GLY A 393 -18.72 6.47 -70.50
N VAL A 394 -18.15 7.30 -71.37
CA VAL A 394 -18.84 7.89 -72.55
C VAL A 394 -18.08 7.60 -73.83
#